data_AF-A0A2D5Y3L5-F1
#
_entry.id   AF-A0A2D5Y3L5-F1
#
_cell.length_a   1.000
_cell.length_b   1.000
_cell.length_c   1.000
_cell.angle_alpha   90.00
_cell.angle_beta   90.00
_cell.angle_gamma   90.00
#
_symmetry.space_group_name_H-M   'P 1'
#
loop_
_entity.id
_entity.type
_entity.pdbx_description
1 polymer ?
#
loop_
_entity_poly.entity_id
_entity_poly.type
_entity_poly.pdbx_seq_one_letter_code
_entity_poly.pdbx_strand_id
1 'polypeptide(L)' 'MEDQEELRLKLAEYKNEHKILDDTIDRLLNNDQPVNLFHMQQLKKKKLWFKDMIQKIESDLIDDIIA' A
#
# COMPACT_ATOMS: atom_id res chain seq x y z
N MET A 1 12.29 -10.93 -17.97
CA MET A 1 12.96 -9.68 -17.54
C MET A 1 12.02 -8.49 -17.56
N GLU A 2 11.23 -8.28 -18.63
CA GLU A 2 10.20 -7.23 -18.69
C GLU A 2 9.17 -7.34 -17.53
N ASP A 3 8.77 -8.56 -17.17
CA ASP A 3 7.86 -8.81 -16.04
C ASP A 3 8.44 -8.37 -14.67
N GLN A 4 9.75 -8.53 -14.43
CA GLN A 4 10.38 -8.12 -13.17
C GLN A 4 10.44 -6.60 -13.04
N GLU A 5 10.73 -5.91 -14.14
CA GLU A 5 10.79 -4.45 -14.17
C GLU A 5 9.39 -3.85 -13.96
N GLU A 6 8.36 -4.43 -14.58
CA GLU A 6 6.97 -4.08 -14.31
C GLU A 6 6.58 -4.32 -12.84
N LEU A 7 6.96 -5.46 -12.26
CA LEU A 7 6.68 -5.77 -10.85
C LEU A 7 7.38 -4.77 -9.92
N ARG A 8 8.61 -4.36 -10.22
CA ARG A 8 9.34 -3.33 -9.45
C ARG A 8 8.68 -1.95 -9.56
N LEU A 9 8.18 -1.58 -10.74
CA LEU A 9 7.43 -0.34 -10.93
C LEU A 9 6.12 -0.35 -10.14
N LYS A 10 5.32 -1.42 -10.26
CA LYS A 10 4.08 -1.61 -9.48
C LYS A 10 4.35 -1.61 -7.97
N LEU A 11 5.44 -2.25 -7.53
CA LEU A 11 5.86 -2.25 -6.13
C LEU A 11 6.16 -0.83 -5.62
N ALA A 12 6.90 -0.04 -6.40
CA ALA A 12 7.21 1.34 -6.04
C ALA A 12 5.94 2.21 -5.96
N GLU A 13 5.03 2.05 -6.92
CA GLU A 13 3.73 2.72 -6.94
C GLU A 13 2.89 2.37 -5.70
N TYR A 14 2.72 1.08 -5.41
CA TYR A 14 1.95 0.62 -4.26
C TYR A 14 2.57 1.05 -2.93
N LYS A 15 3.90 1.07 -2.81
CA LYS A 15 4.59 1.61 -1.63
C LYS A 15 4.32 3.10 -1.44
N ASN A 16 4.33 3.87 -2.52
CA ASN A 16 4.01 5.29 -2.48
C ASN A 16 2.54 5.53 -2.08
N GLU A 17 1.60 4.84 -2.73
CA GLU A 17 0.17 4.93 -2.40
C GLU A 17 -0.11 4.52 -0.94
N HIS A 18 0.50 3.44 -0.47
CA HIS A 18 0.40 3.01 0.93
C HIS A 18 0.88 4.09 1.90
N LYS A 19 2.01 4.76 1.60
CA LYS A 19 2.53 5.85 2.41
C LYS A 19 1.59 7.05 2.43
N ILE A 20 1.05 7.45 1.28
CA ILE A 20 0.10 8.55 1.17
C ILE A 20 -1.17 8.26 1.97
N LEU A 21 -1.67 7.03 1.90
CA LEU A 21 -2.81 6.58 2.71
C LEU A 21 -2.51 6.65 4.20
N ASP A 22 -1.30 6.28 4.62
CA ASP A 22 -0.90 6.36 6.01
C ASP A 22 -0.88 7.81 6.52
N ASP A 23 -0.21 8.69 5.78
CA ASP A 23 -0.16 10.13 6.11
C ASP A 23 -1.57 10.74 6.15
N THR A 24 -2.48 10.26 5.29
CA THR A 24 -3.87 10.72 5.26
C THR A 24 -4.65 10.24 6.48
N ILE A 25 -4.49 8.98 6.87
CA ILE A 25 -5.11 8.42 8.08
C ILE A 25 -4.59 9.17 9.32
N ASP A 26 -3.28 9.39 9.42
CA ASP A 26 -2.66 10.10 10.53
C ASP A 26 -3.16 11.54 10.63
N ARG A 27 -3.27 12.26 9.50
CA ARG A 27 -3.87 13.60 9.49
C ARG A 27 -5.33 13.58 9.94
N LEU A 28 -6.11 12.59 9.54
CA LEU A 28 -7.52 12.47 9.97
C LEU A 28 -7.63 12.15 11.47
N LEU A 29 -6.71 11.37 12.02
CA LEU A 29 -6.70 11.03 13.44
C LEU A 29 -6.22 12.17 14.34
N ASN A 30 -5.30 13.01 13.84
CA ASN A 30 -4.73 14.13 14.59
C ASN A 30 -5.52 15.45 14.46
N ASN A 31 -6.53 15.50 13.59
CA ASN A 31 -7.42 16.65 13.49
C ASN A 31 -8.57 16.53 14.49
N ASP A 32 -8.91 17.63 15.17
CA ASP A 32 -10.06 17.73 16.10
C ASP A 32 -11.43 17.71 15.39
N GLN A 33 -11.47 17.38 14.10
CA GLN A 33 -12.71 17.29 13.34
C GLN A 33 -13.36 15.92 13.52
N PRO A 34 -14.71 15.85 13.59
CA PRO A 34 -15.41 14.57 13.66
C PRO A 34 -15.09 13.73 12.43
N VAL A 35 -14.39 12.62 12.65
CA VAL A 35 -14.01 11.69 11.59
C VAL A 35 -15.22 10.84 11.19
N ASN A 36 -15.52 10.81 9.89
CA ASN A 36 -16.49 9.86 9.36
C ASN A 36 -15.93 8.43 9.48
N LEU A 37 -16.51 7.63 10.37
CA LEU A 37 -16.07 6.26 10.65
C LEU A 37 -16.08 5.36 9.41
N PHE A 38 -17.06 5.53 8.52
CA PHE A 38 -17.12 4.77 7.26
C PHE A 38 -15.97 5.12 6.33
N HIS A 39 -15.66 6.41 6.21
CA HIS A 39 -14.50 6.87 5.44
C HIS A 39 -13.18 6.33 6.00
N MET A 40 -13.01 6.37 7.32
CA MET A 40 -11.85 5.81 8.01
C MET A 40 -11.71 4.30 7.77
N GLN A 41 -12.81 3.54 7.82
CA GLN A 41 -12.82 2.11 7.52
C GLN A 41 -12.40 1.82 6.08
N GLN A 42 -12.87 2.61 5.10
CA GLN A 42 -12.47 2.48 3.70
C GLN A 42 -10.98 2.73 3.51
N LEU A 43 -10.42 3.78 4.12
CA LEU A 43 -8.99 4.08 4.05
C LEU A 43 -8.14 2.97 4.66
N LYS A 44 -8.51 2.46 5.83
CA LYS A 44 -7.81 1.33 6.48
C LYS A 44 -7.88 0.06 5.63
N LYS A 45 -9.03 -0.22 5.00
CA LYS A 45 -9.18 -1.36 4.09
C LYS A 45 -8.29 -1.23 2.85
N LYS A 46 -8.22 -0.03 2.25
CA LYS A 46 -7.30 0.25 1.14
C LYS A 46 -5.85 0.07 1.56
N LYS A 47 -5.46 0.61 2.73
CA LYS A 47 -4.11 0.45 3.28
C LYS A 47 -3.73 -1.02 3.44
N LEU A 48 -4.63 -1.83 4.00
CA LEU A 48 -4.42 -3.28 4.15
C LEU A 48 -4.23 -3.96 2.79
N TRP A 49 -5.08 -3.64 1.81
CA TRP A 49 -4.96 -4.21 0.47
C TRP A 49 -3.60 -3.88 -0.19
N PHE A 50 -3.14 -2.63 -0.10
CA PHE A 50 -1.82 -2.27 -0.64
C PHE A 50 -0.70 -3.02 0.08
N LYS A 51 -0.77 -3.17 1.41
CA LYS A 51 0.19 -3.97 2.16
C LYS A 51 0.25 -5.41 1.67
N ASP A 52 -0.90 -6.04 1.47
CA ASP A 52 -0.99 -7.42 0.99
C ASP A 52 -0.43 -7.57 -0.43
N MET A 53 -0.69 -6.60 -1.31
CA MET A 53 -0.14 -6.60 -2.68
C MET A 53 1.37 -6.35 -2.71
N ILE A 54 1.87 -5.44 -1.86
CA ILE A 54 3.31 -5.23 -1.68
C ILE A 54 3.98 -6.53 -1.26
N GLN A 55 3.45 -7.21 -0.25
CA GLN A 55 4.02 -8.49 0.22
C GLN A 55 3.99 -9.56 -0.86
N LYS A 56 2.90 -9.66 -1.63
CA LYS A 56 2.81 -10.61 -2.74
C LYS A 56 3.88 -10.33 -3.80
N ILE A 57 3.99 -9.08 -4.25
CA ILE A 57 4.98 -8.70 -5.27
C ILE A 57 6.42 -8.88 -4.75
N GLU A 58 6.67 -8.58 -3.48
CA GLU A 58 7.98 -8.82 -2.86
C GLU A 58 8.33 -10.31 -2.82
N SER A 59 7.36 -11.18 -2.48
CA SER A 59 7.56 -12.63 -2.52
C SER A 59 7.82 -13.13 -3.95
N ASP A 60 7.02 -12.70 -4.93
CA ASP A 60 7.19 -13.09 -6.34
C ASP A 60 8.57 -12.66 -6.87
N LEU A 61 9.06 -11.48 -6.48
CA LEU A 61 10.39 -11.00 -6.83
C LEU A 61 11.52 -11.76 -6.11
N ILE A 62 11.31 -12.21 -4.88
CA ILE A 62 12.28 -13.02 -4.13
C ILE A 62 12.40 -14.40 -4.76
N ASP A 63 11.28 -15.05 -5.07
CA ASP A 63 11.26 -16.38 -5.67
C ASP A 63 11.99 -16.39 -7.03
N ASP A 64 11.81 -15.35 -7.83
CA ASP A 64 12.48 -15.21 -9.14
C ASP A 64 13.99 -14.86 -9.04
N ILE A 65 14.47 -14.40 -7.88
CA ILE A 65 15.92 -14.21 -7.64
C ILE A 65 16.60 -15.55 -7.25
N ILE A 66 15.84 -16.48 -6.67
CA ILE A 66 16.36 -17.73 -6.11
C ILE A 66 16.13 -18.93 -7.06
N ALA A 67 15.20 -18.80 -8.02
CA ALA A 67 14.96 -19.77 -9.10
C ALA A 67 16.08 -19.78 -10.16
#